data_AF-A0A3M6WRA4-F1
#
_entry.id   AF-A0A3M6WRA4-F1
#
_cell.length_a   1.000
_cell.length_b   1.000
_cell.length_c   1.000
_cell.angle_alpha   90.00
_cell.angle_beta   90.00
_cell.angle_gamma   90.00
#
_symmetry.space_group_name_H-M   'P 1'
#
loop_
_entity.id
_entity.type
_entity.pdbx_description
1 polymer ?
#
loop_
_entity_poly.entity_id
_entity_poly.type
_entity_poly.pdbx_seq_one_letter_code
_entity_poly.pdbx_strand_id
1 'polypeptide(L)'
;MSGIPAGVTAGVKAQPHYYYSWEADAIAEKVAGLISLLKLLLHEISRSFRHSRRLVHNDRSFRRKKSKESTTTTTTPRSVDSFEIFAAPPAPMTPRIHCVRHAQGYHNLSVANHSMHDPLLTPYGEEQCRDLARLFPYHDKIDAVVASPIRRTVYTALLGFGSDLDRKSLNVIAMPELQETSDLPCDTGSSPADLAKEFDGKPVDLGLVQPGWNSKKMQWAANARSIEARARAARIWLMNRPEKDIVVVTHGGFLHYFTEDWSGSDRFAGTGWANTEFRTYTFSSSEPEQAHLIETPESRQRRCGDDKSLDREEQAQLKRTSPADVADRKDPARDLQIGNYGEKEG
;
A
#
# COMPACT_ATOMS: atom_id res chain seq x y z
N MET A 1 -85.24 -22.82 49.12
CA MET A 1 -85.01 -22.32 47.76
C MET A 1 -84.09 -21.11 47.83
N SER A 2 -83.02 -21.10 47.02
CA SER A 2 -82.21 -19.96 46.56
C SER A 2 -81.68 -18.96 47.61
N GLY A 3 -80.40 -18.64 47.74
CA GLY A 3 -79.21 -18.90 46.93
C GLY A 3 -78.06 -18.09 47.57
N ILE A 4 -76.85 -18.64 47.57
CA ILE A 4 -75.63 -18.02 48.10
C ILE A 4 -75.01 -17.13 47.02
N PRO A 5 -74.54 -15.91 47.30
CA PRO A 5 -73.53 -15.27 46.47
C PRO A 5 -72.12 -15.52 47.05
N ALA A 6 -71.31 -16.22 46.26
CA ALA A 6 -69.85 -16.30 46.35
C ALA A 6 -69.25 -14.88 46.17
N GLY A 7 -68.16 -14.48 46.83
CA GLY A 7 -66.93 -15.24 47.05
C GLY A 7 -65.89 -14.78 46.02
N VAL A 8 -65.16 -13.73 46.39
CA VAL A 8 -64.05 -13.13 45.64
C VAL A 8 -63.00 -14.19 45.30
N THR A 9 -62.68 -14.36 44.02
CA THR A 9 -61.46 -15.07 43.58
C THR A 9 -60.81 -14.29 42.44
N ALA A 10 -59.64 -13.72 42.74
CA ALA A 10 -58.75 -13.13 41.75
C ALA A 10 -58.08 -14.26 40.95
N GLY A 11 -58.55 -14.50 39.73
CA GLY A 11 -57.89 -15.36 38.75
C GLY A 11 -56.87 -14.57 37.94
N VAL A 12 -55.59 -14.74 38.25
CA VAL A 12 -54.48 -14.31 37.37
C VAL A 12 -54.49 -15.25 36.15
N LYS A 13 -54.90 -14.73 34.98
CA LYS A 13 -54.68 -15.39 33.70
C LYS A 13 -53.19 -15.28 33.34
N ALA A 14 -52.48 -16.41 33.34
CA ALA A 14 -51.16 -16.50 32.72
C ALA A 14 -51.28 -16.24 31.21
N GLN A 15 -50.57 -15.22 30.73
CA GLN A 15 -50.31 -14.97 29.30
C GLN A 15 -49.02 -15.71 28.90
N PRO A 16 -48.93 -16.31 27.70
CA PRO A 16 -47.75 -17.04 27.28
C PRO A 16 -46.58 -16.07 26.99
N HIS A 17 -45.41 -16.39 27.54
CA HIS A 17 -44.17 -15.65 27.35
C HIS A 17 -43.69 -15.75 25.89
N TYR A 18 -43.92 -14.71 25.10
CA TYR A 18 -43.42 -14.55 23.72
C TYR A 18 -42.16 -13.67 23.62
N TYR A 19 -41.48 -13.41 24.75
CA TYR A 19 -40.32 -12.50 24.79
C TYR A 19 -38.95 -13.20 24.84
N TYR A 20 -38.90 -14.53 24.98
CA TYR A 20 -37.64 -15.28 25.10
C TYR A 20 -37.11 -15.89 23.80
N SER A 21 -37.87 -15.92 22.70
CA SER A 21 -37.44 -16.59 21.47
C SER A 21 -36.49 -15.74 20.60
N TRP A 22 -36.73 -14.43 20.51
CA TRP A 22 -35.99 -13.54 19.61
C TRP A 22 -34.52 -13.35 19.99
N GLU A 23 -34.21 -13.28 21.29
CA GLU A 23 -32.82 -13.18 21.75
C GLU A 23 -32.07 -14.51 21.62
N ALA A 24 -32.75 -15.64 21.79
CA ALA A 24 -32.17 -16.97 21.61
C ALA A 24 -31.81 -17.23 20.14
N ASP A 25 -32.69 -16.84 19.21
CA ASP A 25 -32.46 -16.99 17.77
C ASP A 25 -31.30 -16.09 17.28
N ALA A 26 -31.22 -14.84 17.77
CA ALA A 26 -30.13 -13.93 17.44
C ALA A 26 -28.76 -14.40 18.00
N ILE A 27 -28.75 -15.05 19.17
CA ILE A 27 -27.54 -15.67 19.72
C ILE A 27 -27.18 -16.93 18.92
N ALA A 28 -28.16 -17.74 18.52
CA ALA A 28 -27.94 -18.94 17.72
C ALA A 28 -27.34 -18.60 16.35
N GLU A 29 -27.79 -17.53 15.68
CA GLU A 29 -27.21 -17.07 14.42
C GLU A 29 -25.76 -16.58 14.57
N LYS A 30 -25.45 -15.85 15.65
CA LYS A 30 -24.08 -15.41 15.95
C LYS A 30 -23.15 -16.58 16.23
N VAL A 31 -23.63 -17.58 16.98
CA VAL A 31 -22.87 -18.82 17.27
C VAL A 31 -22.66 -19.64 16.00
N ALA A 32 -23.67 -19.75 15.13
CA ALA A 32 -23.55 -20.42 13.84
C ALA A 32 -22.52 -19.71 12.93
N GLY A 33 -22.51 -18.37 12.92
CA GLY A 33 -21.51 -17.57 12.21
C GLY A 33 -20.09 -17.81 12.73
N LEU A 34 -19.90 -17.88 14.06
CA LEU A 34 -18.61 -18.18 14.66
C LEU A 34 -18.12 -19.59 14.32
N ILE A 35 -19.02 -20.59 14.33
CA ILE A 35 -18.69 -21.98 13.97
C ILE A 35 -18.30 -22.08 12.50
N SER A 36 -18.97 -21.36 11.60
CA SER A 36 -18.59 -21.29 10.18
C SER A 36 -17.21 -20.67 9.99
N LEU A 37 -16.91 -19.59 10.72
CA LEU A 37 -15.59 -18.95 10.69
C LEU A 37 -14.49 -19.89 11.19
N LEU A 38 -14.76 -20.64 12.27
CA LEU A 38 -13.83 -21.62 12.82
C LEU A 38 -13.59 -22.78 11.85
N LYS A 39 -14.63 -23.24 11.13
CA LYS A 39 -14.52 -24.27 10.10
C LYS A 39 -13.67 -23.81 8.92
N LEU A 40 -13.83 -22.55 8.48
CA LEU A 40 -12.99 -21.96 7.43
C LEU A 40 -11.53 -21.86 7.87
N LEU A 41 -11.28 -21.41 9.12
CA LEU A 41 -9.94 -21.33 9.68
C LEU A 41 -9.27 -22.71 9.78
N LEU A 42 -10.01 -23.73 10.25
CA LEU A 42 -9.53 -25.12 10.33
C LEU A 42 -9.28 -25.73 8.95
N HIS A 43 -10.10 -25.37 7.95
CA HIS A 43 -9.90 -25.80 6.58
C HIS A 43 -8.63 -25.20 5.98
N GLU A 44 -8.35 -23.93 6.24
CA GLU A 44 -7.15 -23.22 5.76
C GLU A 44 -5.86 -23.75 6.41
N ILE A 45 -5.91 -23.99 7.74
CA ILE A 45 -4.81 -24.65 8.47
C ILE A 45 -4.58 -26.07 7.90
N SER A 46 -5.65 -26.83 7.63
CA SER A 46 -5.55 -28.16 7.04
C SER A 46 -5.05 -28.16 5.58
N ARG A 47 -5.27 -27.09 4.80
CA ARG A 47 -4.67 -26.90 3.46
C ARG A 47 -3.17 -26.63 3.58
N SER A 48 -2.78 -25.77 4.52
CA SER A 48 -1.37 -25.45 4.80
C SER A 48 -0.56 -26.71 5.19
N PHE A 49 -1.09 -27.55 6.09
CA PHE A 49 -0.43 -28.79 6.50
C PHE A 49 -0.38 -29.88 5.39
N ARG A 50 -1.36 -29.92 4.49
CA ARG A 50 -1.33 -30.84 3.33
C ARG A 50 -0.29 -30.43 2.28
N HIS A 51 -0.02 -29.14 2.11
CA HIS A 51 1.07 -28.67 1.25
C HIS A 51 2.45 -29.00 1.82
N SER A 52 2.66 -28.87 3.14
CA SER A 52 3.94 -29.25 3.77
C SER A 52 4.27 -30.74 3.66
N ARG A 53 3.27 -31.64 3.65
CA ARG A 53 3.54 -33.10 3.52
C ARG A 53 3.88 -33.54 2.10
N ARG A 54 3.58 -32.74 1.06
CA ARG A 54 3.89 -33.10 -0.34
C ARG A 54 5.33 -32.79 -0.74
N LEU A 55 6.06 -32.00 0.05
CA LEU A 55 7.44 -31.56 -0.24
C LEU A 55 8.52 -32.46 0.38
N VAL A 56 8.17 -33.41 1.25
CA VAL A 56 9.15 -34.28 1.95
C VAL A 56 9.40 -35.61 1.22
N HIS A 57 8.89 -35.81 -0.01
CA HIS A 57 9.01 -37.10 -0.72
C HIS A 57 9.68 -37.07 -2.09
N ASN A 58 10.28 -35.96 -2.52
CA ASN A 58 10.88 -35.89 -3.86
C ASN A 58 12.39 -35.62 -3.92
N ASP A 59 13.11 -35.77 -2.81
CA ASP A 59 14.56 -35.50 -2.78
C ASP A 59 15.39 -36.78 -2.60
N ARG A 60 15.22 -37.73 -3.53
CA ARG A 60 16.16 -38.85 -3.74
C ARG A 60 16.12 -39.33 -5.18
N SER A 61 16.81 -38.63 -6.07
CA SER A 61 17.59 -39.24 -7.15
C SER A 61 18.12 -38.17 -8.10
N PHE A 62 19.39 -37.80 -7.99
CA PHE A 62 20.24 -37.56 -9.16
C PHE A 62 21.71 -37.53 -8.71
N ARG A 63 22.33 -38.71 -8.68
CA ARG A 63 23.78 -38.86 -8.52
C ARG A 63 24.36 -39.36 -9.83
N ARG A 64 25.38 -38.64 -10.30
CA ARG A 64 26.53 -39.11 -11.10
C ARG A 64 26.31 -39.32 -12.61
N LYS A 65 26.98 -38.47 -13.41
CA LYS A 65 27.81 -38.94 -14.53
C LYS A 65 28.97 -37.96 -14.77
N LYS A 66 30.15 -38.54 -14.94
CA LYS A 66 31.48 -37.93 -15.08
C LYS A 66 32.00 -38.35 -16.46
N SER A 67 32.55 -37.44 -17.24
CA SER A 67 33.37 -37.72 -18.45
C SER A 67 34.25 -36.48 -18.70
N LYS A 68 35.54 -36.54 -18.38
CA LYS A 68 36.70 -37.01 -19.18
C LYS A 68 37.20 -35.97 -20.20
N GLU A 69 38.43 -35.51 -19.94
CA GLU A 69 39.32 -34.72 -20.80
C GLU A 69 39.55 -35.36 -22.17
N SER A 70 39.81 -34.50 -23.16
CA SER A 70 40.63 -34.84 -24.32
C SER A 70 41.42 -33.61 -24.78
N THR A 71 42.74 -33.75 -24.75
CA THR A 71 43.77 -32.80 -25.20
C THR A 71 43.77 -32.70 -26.73
N THR A 72 43.92 -31.51 -27.32
CA THR A 72 44.43 -31.37 -28.69
C THR A 72 45.02 -29.96 -28.96
N THR A 73 46.33 -29.99 -29.12
CA THR A 73 47.26 -29.21 -29.96
C THR A 73 46.87 -27.87 -30.59
N THR A 74 47.75 -26.90 -30.29
CA THR A 74 48.09 -25.62 -30.94
C THR A 74 48.01 -25.62 -32.47
N THR A 75 47.34 -24.62 -33.04
CA THR A 75 47.71 -23.99 -34.32
C THR A 75 47.17 -22.56 -34.37
N THR A 76 48.06 -21.57 -34.45
CA THR A 76 47.72 -20.15 -34.71
C THR A 76 47.49 -19.90 -36.20
N PRO A 77 46.54 -19.03 -36.57
CA PRO A 77 46.86 -18.05 -37.60
C PRO A 77 46.37 -16.62 -37.32
N ARG A 78 47.30 -15.69 -37.59
CA ARG A 78 47.19 -14.28 -38.03
C ARG A 78 46.13 -13.35 -37.43
N SER A 79 46.69 -12.29 -36.83
CA SER A 79 46.07 -11.03 -36.41
C SER A 79 45.22 -10.38 -37.50
N VAL A 80 43.96 -10.13 -37.17
CA VAL A 80 43.16 -9.04 -37.74
C VAL A 80 42.92 -8.04 -36.61
N ASP A 81 43.10 -6.76 -36.93
CA ASP A 81 43.02 -5.62 -36.01
C ASP A 81 41.83 -5.73 -35.06
N SER A 82 42.15 -5.74 -33.76
CA SER A 82 41.19 -5.55 -32.69
C SER A 82 40.71 -4.10 -32.72
N PHE A 83 39.59 -3.86 -33.42
CA PHE A 83 38.72 -2.75 -33.05
C PHE A 83 38.29 -2.99 -31.60
N GLU A 84 38.85 -2.21 -30.68
CA GLU A 84 38.36 -2.14 -29.31
C GLU A 84 36.91 -1.68 -29.39
N ILE A 85 36.00 -2.65 -29.29
CA ILE A 85 34.61 -2.39 -28.96
C ILE A 85 34.66 -1.83 -27.54
N PHE A 86 34.70 -0.50 -27.41
CA PHE A 86 34.42 0.16 -26.16
C PHE A 86 33.06 -0.38 -25.70
N ALA A 87 33.08 -1.24 -24.69
CA ALA A 87 31.86 -1.70 -24.06
C ALA A 87 31.05 -0.45 -23.72
N ALA A 88 29.80 -0.40 -24.20
CA ALA A 88 28.90 0.69 -23.86
C ALA A 88 28.95 0.88 -22.34
N PRO A 89 29.04 2.13 -21.84
CA PRO A 89 29.07 2.37 -20.41
C PRO A 89 27.90 1.61 -19.76
N PRO A 90 28.13 0.95 -18.61
CA PRO A 90 27.08 0.19 -17.94
C PRO A 90 25.88 1.11 -17.78
N ALA A 91 24.70 0.63 -18.18
CA ALA A 91 23.47 1.40 -18.06
C ALA A 91 23.37 1.95 -16.63
N PRO A 92 23.04 3.24 -16.44
CA PRO A 92 22.99 3.84 -15.11
C PRO A 92 22.08 2.98 -14.23
N MET A 93 22.64 2.48 -13.12
CA MET A 93 21.90 1.66 -12.18
C MET A 93 20.79 2.50 -11.55
N THR A 94 19.54 2.20 -11.89
CA THR A 94 18.38 2.85 -11.30
C THR A 94 18.16 2.38 -9.87
N PRO A 95 17.60 3.22 -8.98
CA PRO A 95 17.37 2.84 -7.59
C PRO A 95 16.36 1.70 -7.45
N ARG A 96 16.51 0.90 -6.39
CA ARG A 96 15.47 -0.01 -5.91
C ARG A 96 14.55 0.74 -4.95
N ILE A 97 13.25 0.56 -5.12
CA ILE A 97 12.23 1.30 -4.37
C ILE A 97 11.53 0.37 -3.39
N HIS A 98 11.53 0.73 -2.10
CA HIS A 98 10.80 0.05 -1.05
C HIS A 98 9.56 0.86 -0.66
N CYS A 99 8.43 0.53 -1.28
CA CYS A 99 7.16 1.17 -1.00
C CYS A 99 6.61 0.69 0.34
N VAL A 100 6.13 1.60 1.18
CA VAL A 100 5.52 1.33 2.48
C VAL A 100 4.20 2.09 2.58
N ARG A 101 3.10 1.40 2.92
CA ARG A 101 1.87 2.08 3.33
C ARG A 101 2.01 2.59 4.76
N HIS A 102 1.58 3.82 5.03
CA HIS A 102 1.57 4.37 6.40
C HIS A 102 0.92 3.44 7.43
N ALA A 103 1.36 3.56 8.68
CA ALA A 103 0.75 2.88 9.81
C ALA A 103 -0.66 3.42 10.12
N GLN A 104 -1.42 2.73 10.97
CA GLN A 104 -2.78 3.12 11.29
C GLN A 104 -2.84 4.57 11.82
N GLY A 105 -3.59 5.40 11.11
CA GLY A 105 -3.96 6.75 11.56
C GLY A 105 -5.36 6.79 12.15
N TYR A 106 -5.70 7.87 12.85
CA TYR A 106 -7.06 8.03 13.40
C TYR A 106 -8.15 7.95 12.32
N HIS A 107 -7.88 8.38 11.09
CA HIS A 107 -8.82 8.23 9.96
C HIS A 107 -9.16 6.76 9.63
N ASN A 108 -8.29 5.79 9.95
CA ASN A 108 -8.57 4.38 9.66
C ASN A 108 -9.59 3.76 10.63
N LEU A 109 -9.91 4.42 11.75
CA LEU A 109 -10.78 3.86 12.79
C LEU A 109 -12.26 3.91 12.41
N SER A 110 -12.68 4.90 11.61
CA SER A 110 -14.07 5.01 11.15
C SER A 110 -14.20 5.98 9.97
N VAL A 111 -15.27 5.83 9.17
CA VAL A 111 -15.60 6.76 8.08
C VAL A 111 -15.83 8.18 8.60
N ALA A 112 -16.38 8.35 9.80
CA ALA A 112 -16.58 9.67 10.40
C ALA A 112 -15.25 10.42 10.59
N ASN A 113 -14.17 9.69 10.88
CA ASN A 113 -12.84 10.26 11.06
C ASN A 113 -12.20 10.75 9.75
N HIS A 114 -12.81 10.49 8.59
CA HIS A 114 -12.35 11.09 7.32
C HIS A 114 -12.51 12.63 7.31
N SER A 115 -13.35 13.18 8.19
CA SER A 115 -13.49 14.62 8.42
C SER A 115 -12.36 15.24 9.26
N MET A 116 -11.51 14.43 9.91
CA MET A 116 -10.38 14.92 10.69
C MET A 116 -9.28 15.41 9.74
N HIS A 117 -8.89 16.67 9.85
CA HIS A 117 -7.82 17.23 9.03
C HIS A 117 -6.45 16.67 9.43
N ASP A 118 -5.67 16.21 8.45
CA ASP A 118 -4.29 15.70 8.58
C ASP A 118 -4.03 14.90 9.89
N PRO A 119 -4.73 13.78 10.10
CA PRO A 119 -4.73 13.08 11.37
C PRO A 119 -3.42 12.35 11.62
N LEU A 120 -3.01 12.33 12.89
CA LEU A 120 -1.87 11.58 13.41
C LEU A 120 -2.08 10.06 13.36
N LEU A 121 -1.00 9.34 13.65
CA LEU A 121 -1.02 7.93 13.98
C LEU A 121 -1.80 7.67 15.27
N THR A 122 -2.41 6.49 15.37
CA THR A 122 -2.93 5.98 16.65
C THR A 122 -1.79 5.36 17.46
N PRO A 123 -1.95 5.10 18.77
CA PRO A 123 -0.97 4.33 19.54
C PRO A 123 -0.69 2.95 18.93
N TYR A 124 -1.71 2.30 18.35
CA TYR A 124 -1.53 1.06 17.62
C TYR A 124 -0.77 1.25 16.29
N GLY A 125 -0.97 2.38 15.59
CA GLY A 125 -0.14 2.74 14.44
C GLY A 125 1.34 2.91 14.82
N GLU A 126 1.65 3.46 15.99
CA GLU A 126 3.03 3.53 16.48
C GLU A 126 3.60 2.13 16.78
N GLU A 127 2.78 1.19 17.29
CA GLU A 127 3.17 -0.23 17.43
C GLU A 127 3.49 -0.85 16.07
N GLN A 128 2.65 -0.61 15.07
CA GLN A 128 2.90 -1.08 13.70
C GLN A 128 4.22 -0.50 13.14
N CYS A 129 4.56 0.76 13.46
CA CYS A 129 5.86 1.32 13.08
C CYS A 129 7.03 0.57 13.75
N ARG A 130 6.89 0.19 15.02
CA ARG A 130 7.89 -0.64 15.71
C ARG A 130 8.00 -2.05 15.12
N ASP A 131 6.91 -2.61 14.61
CA ASP A 131 6.94 -3.88 13.90
C ASP A 131 7.61 -3.72 12.54
N LEU A 132 7.31 -2.65 11.79
CA LEU A 132 7.97 -2.31 10.55
C LEU A 132 9.50 -2.21 10.74
N ALA A 133 9.96 -1.49 11.76
CA ALA A 133 11.38 -1.35 12.10
C ALA A 133 12.07 -2.68 12.46
N ARG A 134 11.31 -3.70 12.86
CA ARG A 134 11.84 -5.04 13.18
C ARG A 134 11.80 -5.98 11.97
N LEU A 135 10.80 -5.85 11.12
CA LEU A 135 10.50 -6.78 10.04
C LEU A 135 11.11 -6.36 8.70
N PHE A 136 11.45 -5.09 8.52
CA PHE A 136 12.02 -4.59 7.28
C PHE A 136 13.46 -5.11 7.09
N PRO A 137 13.76 -5.90 6.04
CA PRO A 137 15.02 -6.63 5.98
C PRO A 137 16.16 -5.84 5.31
N TYR A 138 15.93 -4.58 4.89
CA TYR A 138 16.86 -3.83 4.05
C TYR A 138 17.50 -2.62 4.76
N HIS A 139 17.41 -2.50 6.09
CA HIS A 139 17.93 -1.37 6.87
C HIS A 139 19.38 -0.98 6.51
N ASP A 140 20.28 -1.95 6.35
CA ASP A 140 21.69 -1.67 6.02
C ASP A 140 21.89 -1.05 4.63
N LYS A 141 20.92 -1.22 3.74
CA LYS A 141 21.01 -0.74 2.35
C LYS A 141 20.37 0.62 2.14
N ILE A 142 19.47 1.07 3.04
CA ILE A 142 18.72 2.33 2.87
C ILE A 142 19.67 3.50 2.67
N ASP A 143 19.54 4.19 1.54
CA ASP A 143 20.34 5.38 1.22
C ASP A 143 19.49 6.66 1.27
N ALA A 144 18.16 6.54 1.13
CA ALA A 144 17.22 7.63 1.35
C ALA A 144 15.86 7.14 1.87
N VAL A 145 15.18 8.03 2.60
CA VAL A 145 13.79 7.86 3.03
C VAL A 145 12.99 9.04 2.52
N VAL A 146 11.95 8.77 1.75
CA VAL A 146 11.05 9.76 1.15
C VAL A 146 9.64 9.48 1.66
N ALA A 147 8.90 10.52 2.02
CA ALA A 147 7.53 10.37 2.50
C ALA A 147 6.60 11.41 1.88
N SER A 148 5.31 11.08 1.79
CA SER A 148 4.30 12.12 1.63
C SER A 148 4.38 13.12 2.80
N PRO A 149 4.18 14.43 2.59
CA PRO A 149 4.23 15.42 3.67
C PRO A 149 3.01 15.39 4.61
N ILE A 150 2.08 14.44 4.42
CA ILE A 150 0.96 14.21 5.34
C ILE A 150 1.49 13.61 6.65
N ARG A 151 0.99 14.04 7.80
CA ARG A 151 1.63 13.78 9.10
C ARG A 151 1.81 12.29 9.39
N ARG A 152 0.79 11.47 9.14
CA ARG A 152 0.86 10.01 9.34
C ARG A 152 1.96 9.31 8.54
N THR A 153 2.30 9.78 7.34
CA THR A 153 3.40 9.19 6.54
C THR A 153 4.75 9.63 7.07
N VAL A 154 4.89 10.92 7.44
CA VAL A 154 6.13 11.44 8.04
C VAL A 154 6.42 10.74 9.37
N TYR A 155 5.44 10.61 10.26
CA TYR A 155 5.63 9.87 11.52
C TYR A 155 5.87 8.37 11.31
N THR A 156 5.23 7.74 10.31
CA THR A 156 5.56 6.35 9.97
C THR A 156 7.02 6.23 9.53
N ALA A 157 7.53 7.18 8.74
CA ALA A 157 8.93 7.20 8.32
C ALA A 157 9.88 7.39 9.52
N LEU A 158 9.61 8.39 10.37
CA LEU A 158 10.41 8.70 11.55
C LEU A 158 10.45 7.53 12.56
N LEU A 159 9.33 6.86 12.79
CA LEU A 159 9.25 5.76 13.76
C LEU A 159 9.71 4.42 13.19
N GLY A 160 9.45 4.16 11.91
CA GLY A 160 9.82 2.90 11.24
C GLY A 160 11.29 2.83 10.81
N PHE A 161 11.92 3.98 10.55
CA PHE A 161 13.28 4.07 10.01
C PHE A 161 14.19 5.02 10.81
N GLY A 162 13.76 5.48 11.99
CA GLY A 162 14.50 6.45 12.80
C GLY A 162 15.96 6.03 13.10
N SER A 163 16.20 4.75 13.37
CA SER A 163 17.56 4.23 13.57
C SER A 163 18.44 4.36 12.32
N ASP A 164 17.88 4.27 11.12
CA ASP A 164 18.62 4.46 9.87
C ASP A 164 18.89 5.94 9.62
N LEU A 165 17.90 6.80 9.87
CA LEU A 165 18.05 8.25 9.79
C LEU A 165 19.18 8.73 10.69
N ASP A 166 19.23 8.28 11.94
CA ASP A 166 20.27 8.63 12.90
C ASP A 166 21.64 8.09 12.47
N ARG A 167 21.73 6.78 12.21
CA ARG A 167 22.98 6.08 11.90
C ARG A 167 23.65 6.60 10.62
N LYS A 168 22.85 6.96 9.63
CA LYS A 168 23.33 7.45 8.33
C LYS A 168 23.22 8.97 8.17
N SER A 169 22.77 9.68 9.21
CA SER A 169 22.52 11.13 9.20
C SER A 169 21.64 11.56 8.01
N LEU A 170 20.59 10.79 7.74
CA LEU A 170 19.62 11.05 6.68
C LEU A 170 18.44 11.87 7.21
N ASN A 171 17.82 12.63 6.32
CA ASN A 171 16.53 13.26 6.56
C ASN A 171 15.43 12.51 5.80
N VAL A 172 14.21 12.53 6.33
CA VAL A 172 13.01 12.19 5.57
C VAL A 172 12.73 13.30 4.57
N ILE A 173 12.82 13.01 3.28
CA ILE A 173 12.48 13.96 2.21
C ILE A 173 10.95 13.99 2.06
N ALA A 174 10.32 15.11 2.38
CA ALA A 174 8.87 15.27 2.24
C ALA A 174 8.51 15.66 0.79
N MET A 175 7.87 14.75 0.05
CA MET A 175 7.59 14.90 -1.38
C MET A 175 6.08 14.98 -1.68
N PRO A 176 5.55 16.16 -2.06
CA PRO A 176 4.11 16.38 -2.30
C PRO A 176 3.44 15.44 -3.30
N GLU A 177 4.13 14.92 -4.30
CA GLU A 177 3.57 14.03 -5.31
C GLU A 177 3.01 12.74 -4.69
N LEU A 178 3.54 12.32 -3.53
CA LEU A 178 3.18 11.09 -2.83
C LEU A 178 1.89 11.16 -1.99
N GLN A 179 1.14 12.27 -2.08
CA GLN A 179 -0.13 12.46 -1.36
C GLN A 179 -1.21 11.45 -1.73
N GLU A 180 -2.09 11.14 -0.76
CA GLU A 180 -3.26 10.28 -0.97
C GLU A 180 -4.23 10.87 -2.01
N THR A 181 -5.06 10.00 -2.57
CA THR A 181 -5.86 10.26 -3.77
C THR A 181 -7.07 11.16 -3.54
N SER A 182 -7.70 11.14 -2.36
CA SER A 182 -8.94 11.88 -2.13
C SER A 182 -8.72 13.36 -1.77
N ASP A 183 -9.78 14.15 -1.88
CA ASP A 183 -9.87 15.54 -1.40
C ASP A 183 -10.50 15.66 0.00
N LEU A 184 -10.67 14.54 0.71
CA LEU A 184 -11.21 14.54 2.06
C LEU A 184 -10.26 15.25 3.03
N PRO A 185 -10.76 15.83 4.13
CA PRO A 185 -9.92 16.49 5.13
C PRO A 185 -8.79 15.60 5.65
N CYS A 186 -9.03 14.30 5.84
CA CYS A 186 -7.98 13.38 6.30
C CYS A 186 -6.85 13.19 5.29
N ASP A 187 -7.10 13.39 4.00
CA ASP A 187 -6.10 13.23 2.93
C ASP A 187 -5.54 14.57 2.47
N THR A 188 -5.97 15.66 3.09
CA THR A 188 -5.46 17.01 2.88
C THR A 188 -4.40 17.29 3.94
N GLY A 189 -3.16 17.56 3.51
CA GLY A 189 -2.05 17.82 4.42
C GLY A 189 -2.04 19.24 4.99
N SER A 190 -1.26 19.45 6.04
CA SER A 190 -1.11 20.75 6.71
C SER A 190 -0.33 21.78 5.89
N SER A 191 -0.42 23.05 6.28
CA SER A 191 0.32 24.11 5.59
C SER A 191 1.84 23.92 5.75
N PRO A 192 2.68 24.43 4.83
CA PRO A 192 4.13 24.38 5.00
C PRO A 192 4.61 24.98 6.33
N ALA A 193 3.97 26.05 6.81
CA ALA A 193 4.31 26.70 8.08
C ALA A 193 3.99 25.81 9.30
N ASP A 194 2.84 25.12 9.28
CA ASP A 194 2.46 24.20 10.35
C ASP A 194 3.39 22.98 10.38
N LEU A 195 3.72 22.42 9.21
CA LEU A 195 4.68 21.30 9.12
C LEU A 195 6.07 21.72 9.59
N ALA A 196 6.55 22.91 9.20
CA ALA A 196 7.84 23.43 9.65
C ALA A 196 7.89 23.59 11.17
N LYS A 197 6.80 24.07 11.78
CA LYS A 197 6.68 24.18 13.23
C LYS A 197 6.64 22.80 13.92
N GLU A 198 5.91 21.83 13.36
CA GLU A 198 5.76 20.50 13.95
C GLU A 198 7.03 19.66 13.88
N PHE A 199 7.76 19.77 12.77
CA PHE A 199 8.99 19.01 12.52
C PHE A 199 10.27 19.79 12.84
N ASP A 200 10.16 20.94 13.52
CA ASP A 200 11.32 21.68 14.00
C ASP A 200 12.20 20.78 14.91
N GLY A 201 13.50 20.77 14.64
CA GLY A 201 14.47 19.90 15.32
C GLY A 201 14.36 18.40 15.00
N LYS A 202 13.54 17.97 14.03
CA LYS A 202 13.46 16.57 13.56
C LYS A 202 14.17 16.42 12.21
N PRO A 203 14.65 15.22 11.85
CA PRO A 203 15.34 14.98 10.57
C PRO A 203 14.32 14.88 9.43
N VAL A 204 13.64 15.98 9.12
CA VAL A 204 12.63 16.09 8.05
C VAL A 204 13.01 17.25 7.14
N ASP A 205 13.26 16.95 5.87
CA ASP A 205 13.50 17.94 4.83
C ASP A 205 12.18 18.31 4.16
N LEU A 206 11.73 19.54 4.41
CA LEU A 206 10.51 20.13 3.84
C LEU A 206 10.78 20.96 2.57
N GLY A 207 11.97 20.92 1.99
CA GLY A 207 12.39 21.78 0.87
C GLY A 207 11.50 21.69 -0.39
N LEU A 208 10.82 20.56 -0.61
CA LEU A 208 9.88 20.37 -1.72
C LEU A 208 8.44 20.81 -1.38
N VAL A 209 8.15 21.09 -0.11
CA VAL A 209 6.80 21.39 0.40
C VAL A 209 6.50 22.87 0.26
N GLN A 210 6.12 23.28 -0.96
CA GLN A 210 5.86 24.67 -1.31
C GLN A 210 4.40 25.09 -1.04
N PRO A 211 4.09 26.39 -0.87
CA PRO A 211 2.71 26.87 -0.70
C PRO A 211 1.77 26.33 -1.79
N GLY A 212 0.60 25.82 -1.39
CA GLY A 212 -0.41 25.26 -2.29
C GLY A 212 -0.27 23.78 -2.63
N TRP A 213 0.77 23.09 -2.15
CA TRP A 213 0.98 21.64 -2.36
C TRP A 213 -0.21 20.76 -1.92
N ASN A 214 -0.92 21.20 -0.88
CA ASN A 214 -2.07 20.55 -0.25
C ASN A 214 -3.42 21.05 -0.77
N SER A 215 -3.46 21.84 -1.85
CA SER A 215 -4.69 22.52 -2.31
C SER A 215 -5.78 21.60 -2.87
N LYS A 216 -5.44 20.35 -3.21
CA LYS A 216 -6.31 19.37 -3.89
C LYS A 216 -6.96 19.91 -5.17
N LYS A 217 -6.26 20.81 -5.87
CA LYS A 217 -6.69 21.44 -7.13
C LYS A 217 -5.61 21.33 -8.20
N MET A 218 -6.01 21.46 -9.48
CA MET A 218 -5.10 21.39 -10.63
C MET A 218 -4.26 20.10 -10.58
N GLN A 219 -2.93 20.19 -10.63
CA GLN A 219 -2.04 19.02 -10.53
C GLN A 219 -2.22 18.22 -9.21
N TRP A 220 -2.79 18.84 -8.18
CA TRP A 220 -3.07 18.19 -6.89
C TRP A 220 -4.48 17.61 -6.79
N ALA A 221 -5.30 17.73 -7.83
CA ALA A 221 -6.69 17.29 -7.82
C ALA A 221 -6.85 15.78 -7.55
N ALA A 222 -8.01 15.43 -7.00
CA ALA A 222 -8.40 14.06 -6.65
C ALA A 222 -8.98 13.25 -7.82
N ASN A 223 -8.78 13.70 -9.07
CA ASN A 223 -9.17 12.96 -10.28
C ASN A 223 -8.06 12.01 -10.74
N ALA A 224 -8.43 10.94 -11.46
CA ALA A 224 -7.48 9.89 -11.84
C ALA A 224 -6.30 10.44 -12.67
N ARG A 225 -6.60 11.35 -13.61
CA ARG A 225 -5.58 11.99 -14.47
C ARG A 225 -4.49 12.69 -13.67
N SER A 226 -4.86 13.48 -12.67
CA SER A 226 -3.91 14.25 -11.86
C SER A 226 -3.11 13.34 -10.94
N ILE A 227 -3.75 12.31 -10.38
CA ILE A 227 -3.08 11.30 -9.55
C ILE A 227 -2.05 10.51 -10.38
N GLU A 228 -2.41 10.08 -11.60
CA GLU A 228 -1.49 9.41 -12.54
C GLU A 228 -0.30 10.27 -12.90
N ALA A 229 -0.54 11.55 -13.20
CA ALA A 229 0.52 12.51 -13.50
C ALA A 229 1.49 12.67 -12.32
N ARG A 230 0.98 12.78 -11.09
CA ARG A 230 1.80 12.83 -9.86
C ARG A 230 2.57 11.53 -9.64
N ALA A 231 1.93 10.39 -9.80
CA ALA A 231 2.57 9.08 -9.67
C ALA A 231 3.74 8.93 -10.65
N ARG A 232 3.53 9.30 -11.92
CA ARG A 232 4.59 9.33 -12.93
C ARG A 232 5.72 10.30 -12.57
N ALA A 233 5.38 11.53 -12.17
CA ALA A 233 6.38 12.52 -11.76
C ALA A 233 7.24 12.02 -10.59
N ALA A 234 6.62 11.39 -9.59
CA ALA A 234 7.33 10.77 -8.47
C ALA A 234 8.26 9.65 -8.93
N ARG A 235 7.81 8.75 -9.81
CA ARG A 235 8.66 7.67 -10.34
C ARG A 235 9.87 8.21 -11.10
N ILE A 236 9.68 9.21 -11.96
CA ILE A 236 10.78 9.83 -12.72
C ILE A 236 11.77 10.50 -11.77
N TRP A 237 11.28 11.25 -10.78
CA TRP A 237 12.14 11.88 -9.79
C TRP A 237 12.97 10.82 -9.04
N LEU A 238 12.33 9.75 -8.58
CA LEU A 238 12.98 8.63 -7.88
C LEU A 238 13.97 7.88 -8.77
N MET A 239 13.66 7.65 -10.05
CA MET A 239 14.55 6.95 -10.99
C MET A 239 15.87 7.68 -11.22
N ASN A 240 15.86 9.02 -11.14
CA ASN A 240 17.02 9.88 -11.35
C ASN A 240 17.79 10.20 -10.06
N ARG A 241 17.42 9.58 -8.94
CA ARG A 241 18.13 9.72 -7.68
C ARG A 241 19.48 8.98 -7.71
N PRO A 242 20.55 9.55 -7.10
CA PRO A 242 21.83 8.86 -6.98
C PRO A 242 21.83 7.72 -5.95
N GLU A 243 20.85 7.68 -5.04
CA GLU A 243 20.70 6.66 -4.02
C GLU A 243 20.35 5.28 -4.59
N LYS A 244 20.83 4.18 -4.00
CA LYS A 244 20.61 2.83 -4.56
C LYS A 244 19.35 2.17 -4.04
N ASP A 245 19.02 2.40 -2.78
CA ASP A 245 17.87 1.80 -2.09
C ASP A 245 17.09 2.90 -1.37
N ILE A 246 15.88 3.19 -1.86
CA ILE A 246 15.05 4.30 -1.40
C ILE A 246 13.77 3.75 -0.78
N VAL A 247 13.50 4.12 0.47
CA VAL A 247 12.22 3.86 1.12
C VAL A 247 11.25 4.97 0.75
N VAL A 248 10.03 4.59 0.34
CA VAL A 248 8.94 5.51 -0.01
C VAL A 248 7.73 5.22 0.87
N VAL A 249 7.47 6.09 1.84
CA VAL A 249 6.33 5.97 2.76
C VAL A 249 5.16 6.81 2.27
N THR A 250 4.07 6.15 1.87
CA THR A 250 2.91 6.79 1.23
C THR A 250 1.61 6.09 1.67
N HIS A 251 0.56 6.17 0.85
CA HIS A 251 -0.81 5.79 1.20
C HIS A 251 -1.33 4.68 0.32
N GLY A 252 -2.37 4.00 0.81
CA GLY A 252 -2.87 2.78 0.18
C GLY A 252 -3.50 3.04 -1.20
N GLY A 253 -4.29 4.10 -1.34
CA GLY A 253 -4.91 4.46 -2.62
C GLY A 253 -3.86 4.89 -3.64
N PHE A 254 -2.95 5.78 -3.23
CA PHE A 254 -1.88 6.28 -4.08
C PHE A 254 -0.94 5.16 -4.60
N LEU A 255 -0.65 4.14 -3.78
CA LEU A 255 0.22 3.04 -4.19
C LEU A 255 -0.28 2.29 -5.43
N HIS A 256 -1.59 2.18 -5.65
CA HIS A 256 -2.12 1.56 -6.86
C HIS A 256 -1.75 2.33 -8.14
N TYR A 257 -1.77 3.67 -8.08
CA TYR A 257 -1.32 4.52 -9.18
C TYR A 257 0.20 4.54 -9.32
N PHE A 258 0.90 4.56 -8.18
CA PHE A 258 2.36 4.62 -8.15
C PHE A 258 3.00 3.33 -8.68
N THR A 259 2.51 2.15 -8.28
CA THR A 259 3.07 0.86 -8.69
C THR A 259 2.34 0.23 -9.87
N GLU A 260 1.25 0.86 -10.35
CA GLU A 260 0.42 0.37 -11.47
C GLU A 260 -0.12 -1.05 -11.23
N ASP A 261 -0.29 -1.43 -9.96
CA ASP A 261 -0.80 -2.73 -9.51
C ASP A 261 -2.09 -2.51 -8.75
N TRP A 262 -3.21 -2.95 -9.31
CA TRP A 262 -4.57 -2.83 -8.80
C TRP A 262 -5.05 -4.12 -8.11
N SER A 263 -4.18 -5.13 -7.98
CA SER A 263 -4.52 -6.38 -7.30
C SER A 263 -5.03 -6.13 -5.89
N GLY A 264 -6.22 -6.64 -5.60
CA GLY A 264 -6.86 -6.54 -4.29
C GLY A 264 -7.27 -5.12 -3.89
N SER A 265 -7.43 -4.18 -4.84
CA SER A 265 -7.87 -2.80 -4.55
C SER A 265 -9.21 -2.70 -3.79
N ASP A 266 -9.99 -3.78 -3.78
CA ASP A 266 -11.26 -3.95 -3.09
C ASP A 266 -11.14 -4.55 -1.67
N ARG A 267 -9.94 -4.99 -1.26
CA ARG A 267 -9.72 -5.71 0.01
C ARG A 267 -9.97 -4.87 1.25
N PHE A 268 -9.57 -3.60 1.21
CA PHE A 268 -9.84 -2.59 2.24
C PHE A 268 -10.61 -1.42 1.61
N ALA A 269 -10.82 -0.32 2.34
CA ALA A 269 -11.45 0.89 1.83
C ALA A 269 -10.60 1.53 0.71
N GLY A 270 -10.74 1.02 -0.52
CA GLY A 270 -10.05 1.49 -1.72
C GLY A 270 -8.58 1.09 -1.83
N THR A 271 -8.13 0.05 -1.12
CA THR A 271 -6.74 -0.42 -1.25
C THR A 271 -6.52 -1.90 -0.95
N GLY A 272 -5.53 -2.49 -1.61
CA GLY A 272 -5.03 -3.85 -1.37
C GLY A 272 -3.83 -3.97 -0.42
N TRP A 273 -3.38 -2.85 0.14
CA TRP A 273 -2.21 -2.78 1.01
C TRP A 273 -2.63 -2.74 2.48
N ALA A 274 -2.07 -3.58 3.35
CA ALA A 274 -2.24 -3.44 4.79
C ALA A 274 -1.42 -2.25 5.34
N ASN A 275 -1.80 -1.68 6.49
CA ASN A 275 -0.98 -0.67 7.16
C ASN A 275 0.42 -1.24 7.44
N THR A 276 1.47 -0.44 7.19
CA THR A 276 2.89 -0.86 7.27
C THR A 276 3.31 -2.02 6.37
N GLU A 277 2.45 -2.46 5.45
CA GLU A 277 2.87 -3.39 4.40
C GLU A 277 3.94 -2.72 3.54
N PHE A 278 5.00 -3.47 3.25
CA PHE A 278 6.06 -3.04 2.36
C PHE A 278 6.26 -4.00 1.20
N ARG A 279 6.45 -3.44 0.01
CA ARG A 279 6.79 -4.17 -1.22
C ARG A 279 7.98 -3.51 -1.89
N THR A 280 8.78 -4.30 -2.58
CA THR A 280 10.04 -3.85 -3.19
C THR A 280 9.95 -3.93 -4.71
N TYR A 281 10.47 -2.90 -5.39
CA TYR A 281 10.34 -2.70 -6.83
C TYR A 281 11.66 -2.29 -7.46
N THR A 282 11.83 -2.66 -8.72
CA THR A 282 12.85 -2.12 -9.63
C THR A 282 12.17 -1.41 -10.79
N PHE A 283 12.88 -0.48 -11.43
CA PHE A 283 12.37 0.16 -12.65
C PHE A 283 12.38 -0.80 -13.83
N SER A 284 11.34 -0.73 -14.66
CA SER A 284 11.28 -1.45 -15.93
C SER A 284 12.24 -0.83 -16.94
N SER A 285 12.84 -1.68 -17.77
CA SER A 285 13.58 -1.23 -18.97
C SER A 285 12.67 -0.86 -20.14
N SER A 286 11.38 -1.20 -20.06
CA SER A 286 10.37 -0.81 -21.06
C SER A 286 9.91 0.63 -20.83
N GLU A 287 9.80 1.43 -21.90
CA GLU A 287 9.30 2.82 -21.83
C GLU A 287 10.00 3.61 -20.70
N PRO A 288 11.35 3.71 -20.72
CA PRO A 288 12.14 4.24 -19.61
C PRO A 288 11.73 5.66 -19.20
N GLU A 289 11.19 6.46 -20.13
CA GLU A 289 10.63 7.78 -19.89
C GLU A 289 9.35 7.81 -19.04
N GLN A 290 8.71 6.65 -18.81
CA GLN A 290 7.55 6.48 -17.93
C GLN A 290 7.94 5.97 -16.53
N ALA A 291 9.17 5.49 -16.39
CA ALA A 291 9.74 4.98 -15.14
C ALA A 291 8.84 3.93 -14.45
N HIS A 292 8.23 3.01 -15.22
CA HIS A 292 7.36 1.96 -14.68
C HIS A 292 8.06 1.12 -13.61
N LEU A 293 7.31 0.63 -12.62
CA LEU A 293 7.83 -0.20 -11.54
C LEU A 293 7.43 -1.66 -11.71
N ILE A 294 8.35 -2.57 -11.40
CA ILE A 294 8.12 -4.01 -11.38
C ILE A 294 8.43 -4.53 -9.99
N GLU A 295 7.45 -5.14 -9.33
CA GLU A 295 7.65 -5.75 -8.01
C GLU A 295 8.68 -6.89 -8.12
N THR A 296 9.64 -6.95 -7.19
CA THR A 296 10.67 -7.99 -7.22
C THR A 296 10.10 -9.37 -6.86
N PRO A 297 10.69 -10.46 -7.36
CA PRO A 297 10.25 -11.81 -7.03
C PRO A 297 10.22 -12.09 -5.53
N GLU A 298 11.22 -11.63 -4.78
CA GLU A 298 11.32 -11.85 -3.32
C GLU A 298 10.21 -11.11 -2.57
N SER A 299 9.82 -9.93 -3.06
CA SER A 299 8.69 -9.18 -2.52
C SER A 299 7.37 -9.91 -2.76
N ARG A 300 7.15 -10.38 -3.99
CA ARG A 300 5.94 -11.15 -4.33
C ARG A 300 5.84 -12.44 -3.53
N GLN A 301 6.93 -13.22 -3.44
CA GLN A 301 6.96 -14.46 -2.68
C GLN A 301 6.54 -14.25 -1.22
N ARG A 302 7.02 -13.15 -0.60
CA ARG A 302 6.70 -12.82 0.79
C ARG A 302 5.22 -12.54 1.02
N ARG A 303 4.50 -11.95 0.06
CA ARG A 303 3.07 -11.62 0.22
C ARG A 303 2.09 -12.63 -0.37
N CYS A 304 2.45 -13.31 -1.45
CA CYS A 304 1.53 -14.11 -2.27
C CYS A 304 2.04 -15.51 -2.64
N GLY A 305 3.26 -15.89 -2.23
CA GLY A 305 3.83 -17.17 -2.65
C GLY A 305 4.01 -17.26 -4.18
N ASP A 306 3.62 -18.39 -4.77
CA ASP A 306 3.84 -18.73 -6.18
C ASP A 306 2.72 -18.24 -7.13
N ASP A 307 1.80 -17.40 -6.65
CA ASP A 307 0.69 -16.88 -7.45
C ASP A 307 1.19 -16.07 -8.66
N LYS A 308 0.59 -16.32 -9.83
CA LYS A 308 0.96 -15.66 -11.08
C LYS A 308 0.61 -14.16 -11.01
N SER A 309 1.53 -13.30 -11.43
CA SER A 309 1.25 -11.88 -11.61
C SER A 309 0.24 -11.65 -12.73
N LEU A 310 -0.66 -10.70 -12.50
CA LEU A 310 -1.59 -10.21 -13.53
C LEU A 310 -0.84 -9.45 -14.62
N ASP A 311 -1.29 -9.59 -15.87
CA ASP A 311 -0.78 -8.83 -16.99
C ASP A 311 -1.32 -7.39 -17.04
N ARG A 312 -0.79 -6.56 -17.95
CA ARG A 312 -1.19 -5.14 -18.08
C ARG A 312 -2.69 -4.96 -18.39
N GLU A 313 -3.31 -5.84 -19.16
CA GLU A 313 -4.72 -5.73 -19.50
C GLU A 313 -5.60 -6.13 -18.31
N GLU A 314 -5.23 -7.21 -17.60
CA GLU A 314 -5.88 -7.62 -16.34
C GLU A 314 -5.80 -6.50 -15.29
N GLN A 315 -4.63 -5.86 -15.15
CA GLN A 315 -4.45 -4.69 -14.27
C GLN A 315 -5.32 -3.49 -14.69
N ALA A 316 -5.40 -3.20 -15.99
CA ALA A 316 -6.25 -2.15 -16.53
C ALA A 316 -7.74 -2.45 -16.34
N GLN A 317 -8.16 -3.72 -16.38
CA GLN A 317 -9.53 -4.13 -16.08
C GLN A 317 -9.86 -3.91 -14.60
N LEU A 318 -8.99 -4.35 -13.68
CA LEU A 318 -9.17 -4.14 -12.24
C LEU A 318 -9.29 -2.65 -11.91
N LYS A 319 -8.39 -1.83 -12.46
CA LYS A 319 -8.44 -0.38 -12.33
C LYS A 319 -9.81 0.20 -12.70
N ARG A 320 -10.32 -0.16 -13.88
CA ARG A 320 -11.63 0.31 -14.39
C ARG A 320 -12.81 -0.03 -13.47
N THR A 321 -12.68 -1.11 -12.70
CA THR A 321 -13.70 -1.55 -11.74
C THR A 321 -13.47 -1.03 -10.32
N SER A 322 -12.35 -0.36 -10.05
CA SER A 322 -12.05 0.16 -8.72
C SER A 322 -13.05 1.27 -8.34
N PRO A 323 -13.45 1.38 -7.06
CA PRO A 323 -14.40 2.40 -6.62
C PRO A 323 -13.96 3.84 -6.95
N ALA A 324 -12.65 4.11 -6.93
CA ALA A 324 -12.08 5.43 -7.25
C ALA A 324 -12.31 5.82 -8.72
N ASP A 325 -11.96 4.94 -9.67
CA ASP A 325 -12.16 5.20 -11.10
C ASP A 325 -13.65 5.25 -11.47
N VAL A 326 -14.49 4.43 -10.81
CA VAL A 326 -15.95 4.45 -11.04
C VAL A 326 -16.57 5.76 -10.55
N ALA A 327 -16.10 6.31 -9.44
CA ALA A 327 -16.55 7.60 -8.93
C ALA A 327 -16.14 8.75 -9.87
N ASP A 328 -14.88 8.76 -10.32
CA ASP A 328 -14.34 9.77 -11.24
C ASP A 328 -15.15 9.85 -12.55
N ARG A 329 -15.54 8.71 -13.10
CA ARG A 329 -16.36 8.64 -14.34
C ARG A 329 -17.80 9.11 -14.17
N LYS A 330 -18.36 9.01 -12.97
CA LYS A 330 -19.75 9.42 -12.69
C LYS A 330 -19.87 10.93 -12.46
N ASP A 331 -18.77 11.61 -12.16
CA ASP A 331 -18.73 13.06 -11.94
C ASP A 331 -17.60 13.73 -12.74
N PRO A 332 -17.61 13.66 -14.08
CA PRO A 332 -16.58 14.28 -14.93
C PRO A 332 -16.63 15.82 -14.91
N ALA A 333 -17.65 16.42 -14.27
CA ALA A 333 -17.91 17.85 -14.29
C ALA A 333 -16.97 18.66 -13.37
N ARG A 334 -16.23 18.01 -12.45
CA ARG A 334 -15.24 18.69 -11.59
C ARG A 334 -14.09 19.31 -12.38
N ASP A 335 -13.79 18.80 -13.57
CA ASP A 335 -12.69 19.28 -14.42
C ASP A 335 -13.06 20.51 -15.28
N LEU A 336 -14.34 20.87 -15.38
CA LEU A 336 -14.84 21.90 -16.31
C LEU A 336 -15.23 23.25 -15.65
N GLN A 337 -15.14 23.38 -14.33
CA GLN A 337 -15.46 24.62 -13.61
C GLN A 337 -14.22 25.43 -13.19
N ILE A 338 -13.24 25.60 -14.09
CA ILE A 338 -12.23 26.67 -13.96
C ILE A 338 -12.00 27.27 -15.35
N GLY A 339 -12.91 28.13 -15.77
CA GLY A 339 -12.83 28.77 -17.09
C GLY A 339 -14.02 29.67 -17.37
N ASN A 340 -14.32 30.61 -16.46
CA ASN A 340 -15.03 31.87 -16.75
C ASN A 340 -15.04 32.76 -15.49
N TYR A 341 -13.91 33.41 -15.23
CA TYR A 341 -13.92 34.71 -14.57
C TYR A 341 -13.14 35.65 -15.48
N GLY A 342 -13.87 36.33 -16.34
CA GLY A 342 -13.37 37.33 -17.26
C GLY A 342 -14.56 37.98 -17.95
N GLU A 343 -14.70 39.29 -17.72
CA GLU A 343 -15.63 40.21 -18.37
C GLU A 343 -17.09 40.18 -17.89
N LYS A 344 -17.42 41.15 -17.04
CA LYS A 344 -18.27 42.28 -17.45
C LYS A 344 -17.96 43.51 -16.60
N GLU A 345 -17.27 44.47 -17.21
CA GLU A 345 -17.47 45.88 -16.91
C GLU A 345 -18.89 46.28 -17.32
N GLY A 346 -19.48 47.20 -16.53
CA GLY A 346 -20.81 47.77 -16.71
C GLY A 346 -21.18 48.62 -15.52
#